data_AF-A0A9P1CPP3-F1
#
_entry.id   AF-A0A9P1CPP3-F1
#
_cell.length_a   1.000
_cell.length_b   1.000
_cell.length_c   1.000
_cell.angle_alpha   90.00
_cell.angle_beta   90.00
_cell.angle_gamma   90.00
#
_symmetry.space_group_name_H-M   'P 1'
#
loop_
_entity.id
_entity.type
_entity.pdbx_description
1 polymer ?
#
loop_
_entity_poly.entity_id
_entity_poly.type
_entity_poly.pdbx_seq_one_letter_code
_entity_poly.pdbx_strand_id
1 'polypeptide(L)'
;MFPDHVTLFADFAVPEKITSTLTWLRPTSIPWDKINQETWHHNLGRLPAPDHQQGRRPQSYKHAAVANKQTLDAEVCRLILWSAIKKGRGFDGFFHVWWLRRRIRSPSAPVTFRLAPPDGFTAEQIFLDFKKNFEAFEQRHCRQRRKLLQLKCDHSFHRLFHELRPPKRDQLDILWHTKGYTILAVDLATHQIHVDQPVNDLTGCAWFINNTQVEVETAMVTCLDFTTFLIMLNQVTCCSATTIFLKLHKCIKR
;
A
#
# COMPACT_ATOMS: atom_id res chain seq x y z
N MET A 1 29.02 -2.34 52.91
CA MET A 1 27.95 -3.32 53.11
C MET A 1 26.67 -2.69 52.61
N PHE A 2 26.14 -3.14 51.47
CA PHE A 2 24.85 -2.70 50.95
C PHE A 2 23.77 -3.69 51.43
N PRO A 3 22.58 -3.23 51.86
CA PRO A 3 21.55 -4.11 52.39
C PRO A 3 20.91 -4.93 51.26
N ASP A 4 20.61 -6.19 51.60
CA ASP A 4 20.04 -7.22 50.73
C ASP A 4 18.74 -6.78 50.06
N HIS A 5 18.58 -7.18 48.79
CA HIS A 5 17.37 -6.93 48.00
C HIS A 5 16.18 -7.71 48.58
N VAL A 6 15.21 -7.00 49.15
CA VAL A 6 13.92 -7.57 49.54
C VAL A 6 13.04 -7.73 48.30
N THR A 7 12.68 -8.97 47.97
CA THR A 7 11.74 -9.30 46.89
C THR A 7 10.38 -9.57 47.50
N LEU A 8 9.37 -8.76 47.16
CA LEU A 8 7.97 -8.99 47.52
C LEU A 8 7.30 -9.83 46.44
N PHE A 9 6.67 -10.92 46.85
CA PHE A 9 5.77 -11.72 46.02
C PHE A 9 4.34 -11.42 46.43
N ALA A 10 3.45 -11.27 45.45
CA ALA A 10 2.02 -11.14 45.66
C ALA A 10 1.31 -12.11 44.73
N ASP A 11 0.44 -12.94 45.31
CA ASP A 11 -0.46 -13.80 44.56
C ASP A 11 -1.77 -13.07 44.29
N PHE A 12 -2.11 -12.92 43.01
CA PHE A 12 -3.36 -12.31 42.59
C PHE A 12 -4.30 -13.42 42.09
N ALA A 13 -5.40 -13.61 42.80
CA ALA A 13 -6.53 -14.40 42.32
C ALA A 13 -7.30 -13.57 41.30
N VAL A 14 -6.85 -13.60 40.04
CA VAL A 14 -7.58 -12.97 38.93
C VAL A 14 -8.76 -13.88 38.55
N PRO A 15 -10.01 -13.41 38.61
CA PRO A 15 -11.17 -14.20 38.20
C PRO A 15 -11.03 -14.64 36.74
N GLU A 16 -11.24 -15.92 36.46
CA GLU A 16 -11.25 -16.48 35.10
C GLU A 16 -12.40 -15.87 34.28
N LYS A 17 -12.12 -14.72 33.66
CA LYS A 17 -13.01 -14.16 32.65
C LYS A 17 -12.66 -14.79 31.31
N ILE A 18 -13.44 -15.79 30.90
CA ILE A 18 -13.34 -16.41 29.57
C ILE A 18 -13.53 -15.31 28.53
N THR A 19 -12.42 -14.79 28.03
CA THR A 19 -12.39 -13.81 26.96
C THR A 19 -11.98 -14.58 25.72
N SER A 20 -12.88 -14.68 24.74
CA SER A 20 -12.57 -15.31 23.46
C SER A 20 -11.56 -14.45 22.71
N THR A 21 -10.28 -14.68 22.97
CA THR A 21 -9.19 -14.04 22.24
C THR A 21 -9.19 -14.61 20.83
N LEU A 22 -9.65 -13.81 19.87
CA LEU A 22 -9.63 -14.11 18.45
C LEU A 22 -8.18 -14.07 17.97
N THR A 23 -7.45 -15.14 18.25
CA THR A 23 -6.04 -15.28 17.90
C THR A 23 -6.00 -15.67 16.43
N TRP A 24 -5.41 -14.83 15.58
CA TRP A 24 -5.22 -15.16 14.17
C TRP A 24 -4.48 -16.50 14.08
N LEU A 25 -5.15 -17.50 13.50
CA LEU A 25 -4.53 -18.80 13.24
C LEU A 25 -3.33 -18.55 12.33
N ARG A 26 -2.14 -18.90 12.84
CA ARG A 26 -0.90 -18.83 12.08
C ARG A 26 -1.12 -19.65 10.80
N PRO A 27 -1.01 -19.07 9.59
CA PRO A 27 -1.28 -19.82 8.37
C PRO A 27 -0.35 -21.03 8.32
N THR A 28 -0.93 -22.22 8.21
CA THR A 28 -0.25 -23.52 8.30
C THR A 28 0.73 -23.73 7.16
N SER A 29 0.55 -23.05 6.03
CA SER A 29 1.53 -22.98 4.96
C SER A 29 1.38 -21.68 4.16
N ILE A 30 2.51 -21.11 3.73
CA ILE A 30 2.53 -20.05 2.73
C ILE A 30 2.52 -20.76 1.36
N PRO A 31 1.61 -20.42 0.43
CA PRO A 31 1.51 -21.07 -0.88
C PRO A 31 2.64 -20.57 -1.80
N TRP A 32 3.85 -21.08 -1.55
CA TRP A 32 5.07 -20.72 -2.27
C TRP A 32 4.98 -21.01 -3.77
N ASP A 33 4.14 -21.97 -4.15
CA ASP A 33 3.79 -22.34 -5.53
C ASP A 33 3.07 -21.21 -6.29
N LYS A 34 2.33 -20.34 -5.58
CA LYS A 34 1.61 -19.20 -6.18
C LYS A 34 2.43 -17.92 -6.21
N ILE A 35 3.59 -17.89 -5.53
CA ILE A 35 4.48 -16.76 -5.54
C ILE A 35 5.41 -16.90 -6.73
N ASN A 36 5.24 -16.06 -7.76
CA ASN A 36 6.18 -15.99 -8.86
C ASN A 36 7.55 -15.50 -8.35
N GLN A 37 8.45 -16.45 -8.14
CA GLN A 37 9.78 -16.20 -7.59
C GLN A 37 10.62 -15.35 -8.54
N GLU A 38 10.46 -15.51 -9.86
CA GLU A 38 11.16 -14.70 -10.85
C GLU A 38 10.77 -13.22 -10.77
N THR A 39 9.48 -12.91 -10.68
CA THR A 39 9.01 -11.53 -10.47
C THR A 39 9.51 -10.98 -9.13
N TRP A 40 9.58 -11.82 -8.10
CA TRP A 40 10.13 -11.43 -6.80
C TRP A 40 11.63 -11.11 -6.86
N HIS A 41 12.43 -11.91 -7.58
CA HIS A 41 13.85 -11.67 -7.83
C HIS A 41 14.07 -10.46 -8.75
N HIS A 42 13.20 -10.25 -9.74
CA HIS A 42 13.27 -9.13 -10.67
C HIS A 42 12.98 -7.78 -9.98
N ASN A 43 12.12 -7.77 -8.96
CA ASN A 43 11.80 -6.58 -8.15
C ASN A 43 12.84 -6.24 -7.09
N LEU A 44 13.76 -7.16 -6.76
CA LEU A 44 14.84 -6.92 -5.80
C LEU A 44 16.06 -6.18 -6.41
N GLY A 45 15.97 -5.78 -7.68
CA GLY A 45 17.01 -5.04 -8.40
C GLY A 45 18.03 -5.98 -9.04
N ARG A 46 18.35 -5.71 -10.32
CA ARG A 46 19.20 -6.47 -11.25
C ARG A 46 20.68 -6.65 -10.85
N LEU A 47 21.02 -6.73 -9.56
CA LEU A 47 22.37 -7.17 -9.19
C LEU A 47 22.27 -8.65 -8.81
N PRO A 48 22.80 -9.57 -9.63
CA PRO A 48 22.90 -10.96 -9.22
C PRO A 48 23.68 -10.97 -7.91
N ALA A 49 23.03 -11.42 -6.83
CA ALA A 49 23.68 -11.48 -5.53
C ALA A 49 24.93 -12.37 -5.67
N PRO A 50 26.08 -11.97 -5.10
CA PRO A 50 27.18 -12.91 -4.92
C PRO A 50 26.63 -14.04 -4.04
N ASP A 51 26.55 -15.25 -4.60
CA ASP A 51 26.12 -16.42 -3.84
C ASP A 51 27.03 -16.59 -2.61
N HIS A 52 26.51 -17.06 -1.48
CA HIS A 52 27.26 -17.33 -0.25
C HIS A 52 28.44 -18.29 -0.51
N GLN A 53 28.32 -19.15 -1.52
CA GLN A 53 29.42 -20.01 -1.98
C GLN A 53 30.63 -19.21 -2.48
N GLN A 54 30.44 -17.98 -2.93
CA GLN A 54 31.51 -17.13 -3.43
C GLN A 54 32.33 -16.50 -2.33
N GLY A 55 31.78 -16.28 -1.14
CA GLY A 55 32.60 -15.85 0.00
C GLY A 55 33.60 -16.93 0.43
N ARG A 56 33.26 -18.20 0.22
CA ARG A 56 34.11 -19.33 0.60
C ARG A 56 35.35 -19.45 -0.27
N ARG A 57 35.29 -19.13 -1.57
CA ARG A 57 36.42 -19.33 -2.50
C ARG A 57 37.63 -18.42 -2.18
N PRO A 58 37.48 -17.09 -2.02
CA PRO A 58 38.55 -16.21 -1.57
C PRO A 58 39.10 -16.60 -0.20
N GLN A 59 38.24 -17.06 0.71
CA GLN A 59 38.68 -17.54 2.03
C GLN A 59 39.56 -18.80 1.90
N SER A 60 39.13 -19.81 1.14
CA SER A 60 39.92 -21.02 0.89
C SER A 60 41.25 -20.69 0.21
N TYR A 61 41.25 -19.79 -0.78
CA TYR A 61 42.48 -19.35 -1.42
C TYR A 61 43.42 -18.64 -0.43
N LYS A 62 42.88 -17.74 0.42
CA LYS A 62 43.65 -17.08 1.48
C LYS A 62 44.38 -18.11 2.35
N HIS A 63 43.67 -19.11 2.85
CA HIS A 63 44.29 -20.15 3.69
C HIS A 63 45.36 -20.93 2.95
N ALA A 64 45.12 -21.31 1.70
CA ALA A 64 46.11 -22.03 0.88
C ALA A 64 47.36 -21.19 0.55
N ALA A 65 47.18 -19.88 0.32
CA ALA A 65 48.27 -18.94 0.03
C ALA A 65 49.10 -18.61 1.29
N VAL A 66 48.45 -18.40 2.43
CA VAL A 66 49.13 -18.14 3.72
C VAL A 66 49.89 -19.37 4.22
N ALA A 67 49.35 -20.58 4.02
CA ALA A 67 50.06 -21.81 4.37
C ALA A 67 51.34 -22.02 3.54
N ASN A 68 51.43 -21.39 2.36
CA ASN A 68 52.60 -21.33 1.49
C ASN A 68 53.35 -22.68 1.29
N LYS A 69 52.60 -23.79 1.23
CA LYS A 69 53.18 -25.10 0.95
C LYS A 69 53.78 -25.10 -0.46
N GLN A 70 55.02 -25.56 -0.58
CA GLN A 70 55.79 -25.63 -1.83
C GLN A 70 55.63 -26.97 -2.56
N THR A 71 54.64 -27.79 -2.18
CA THR A 71 54.34 -29.03 -2.91
C THR A 71 53.60 -28.71 -4.21
N LEU A 72 53.86 -29.50 -5.25
CA LEU A 72 53.21 -29.33 -6.57
C LEU A 72 51.68 -29.33 -6.45
N ASP A 73 51.11 -30.23 -5.65
CA ASP A 73 49.67 -30.30 -5.42
C ASP A 73 49.11 -29.03 -4.78
N ALA A 74 49.86 -28.41 -3.86
CA ALA A 74 49.44 -27.16 -3.22
C ALA A 74 49.46 -25.98 -4.20
N GLU A 75 50.44 -25.94 -5.10
CA GLU A 75 50.50 -24.95 -6.19
C GLU A 75 49.33 -25.10 -7.16
N VAL A 76 49.08 -26.32 -7.63
CA VAL A 76 47.95 -26.64 -8.51
C VAL A 76 46.63 -26.27 -7.83
N CYS A 77 46.46 -26.59 -6.56
CA CYS A 77 45.28 -26.21 -5.78
C CYS A 77 45.08 -24.68 -5.73
N ARG A 78 46.15 -23.91 -5.46
CA ARG A 78 46.10 -22.43 -5.49
C ARG A 78 45.69 -21.90 -6.87
N LEU A 79 46.24 -22.46 -7.95
CA LEU A 79 45.93 -22.07 -9.33
C LEU A 79 44.46 -22.34 -9.68
N ILE A 80 43.93 -23.50 -9.28
CA ILE A 80 42.52 -23.88 -9.49
C ILE A 80 41.60 -22.93 -8.72
N LEU A 81 41.88 -22.70 -7.42
CA LEU A 81 41.10 -21.79 -6.58
C LEU A 81 41.12 -20.35 -7.14
N TRP A 82 42.28 -19.85 -7.54
CA TRP A 82 42.39 -18.51 -8.12
C TRP A 82 41.62 -18.38 -9.44
N SER A 83 41.69 -19.39 -10.29
CA SER A 83 40.92 -19.44 -11.53
C SER A 83 39.41 -19.48 -11.27
N ALA A 84 38.98 -20.21 -10.24
CA ALA A 84 37.58 -20.28 -9.82
C ALA A 84 37.06 -18.96 -9.21
N ILE A 85 37.93 -18.18 -8.55
CA ILE A 85 37.61 -16.83 -8.08
C ILE A 85 37.42 -15.90 -9.29
N LYS A 86 38.36 -15.89 -10.23
CA LYS A 86 38.28 -15.05 -11.44
C LYS A 86 37.04 -15.31 -12.28
N LYS A 87 36.66 -16.59 -12.42
CA LYS A 87 35.51 -17.06 -13.20
C LYS A 87 34.21 -17.13 -12.38
N GLY A 88 34.21 -16.65 -11.13
CA GLY A 88 33.00 -16.59 -10.31
C GLY A 88 31.88 -15.82 -11.04
N ARG A 89 30.67 -16.38 -11.04
CA ARG A 89 29.45 -15.70 -11.52
C ARG A 89 28.96 -14.72 -10.45
N GLY A 90 27.78 -14.11 -10.53
CA GLY A 90 27.23 -13.31 -9.40
C GLY A 90 27.93 -11.96 -9.14
N PHE A 91 28.75 -11.50 -10.07
CA PHE A 91 29.26 -10.14 -10.12
C PHE A 91 28.69 -9.43 -11.36
N ASP A 92 28.77 -8.11 -11.39
CA ASP A 92 28.55 -7.33 -12.61
C ASP A 92 29.72 -7.60 -13.59
N GLY A 93 29.61 -8.71 -14.33
CA GLY A 93 30.68 -9.29 -15.14
C GLY A 93 31.51 -10.33 -14.37
N PHE A 94 32.84 -10.18 -14.42
CA PHE A 94 33.80 -11.07 -13.74
C PHE A 94 34.29 -10.47 -12.42
N PHE A 95 34.86 -11.30 -11.53
CA PHE A 95 35.41 -10.84 -10.25
C PHE A 95 36.40 -9.68 -10.40
N HIS A 96 37.25 -9.70 -11.42
CA HIS A 96 38.23 -8.63 -11.67
C HIS A 96 37.57 -7.30 -12.07
N VAL A 97 36.49 -7.34 -12.85
CA VAL A 97 35.72 -6.14 -13.23
C VAL A 97 35.03 -5.55 -12.01
N TRP A 98 34.39 -6.41 -11.21
CA TRP A 98 33.80 -6.01 -9.95
C TRP A 98 34.83 -5.47 -8.97
N TRP A 99 36.01 -6.07 -8.87
CA TRP A 99 37.11 -5.60 -8.03
C TRP A 99 37.43 -4.14 -8.35
N LEU A 100 37.59 -3.79 -9.63
CA LEU A 100 37.87 -2.41 -10.04
C LEU A 100 36.71 -1.44 -9.69
N ARG A 101 35.45 -1.91 -9.72
CA ARG A 101 34.24 -1.11 -9.47
C ARG A 101 33.71 -1.16 -8.04
N ARG A 102 34.39 -1.89 -7.14
CA ARG A 102 33.92 -2.10 -5.77
C ARG A 102 33.74 -0.76 -5.04
N ARG A 103 32.69 -0.70 -4.23
CA ARG A 103 32.26 0.54 -3.56
C ARG A 103 33.16 0.89 -2.38
N ILE A 104 33.55 -0.11 -1.59
CA ILE A 104 34.43 0.07 -0.45
C ILE A 104 35.82 -0.38 -0.89
N ARG A 105 36.82 0.50 -0.77
CA ARG A 105 38.22 0.20 -1.07
C ARG A 105 39.04 0.43 0.19
N SER A 106 39.56 -0.65 0.76
CA SER A 106 40.47 -0.59 1.89
C SER A 106 41.82 -0.06 1.41
N PRO A 107 42.52 0.76 2.21
CA PRO A 107 43.80 1.36 1.83
C PRO A 107 44.90 0.30 1.64
N SER A 108 44.78 -0.85 2.29
CA SER A 108 45.71 -1.97 2.19
C SER A 108 45.42 -2.91 1.01
N ALA A 109 44.29 -2.73 0.31
CA ALA A 109 43.89 -3.60 -0.78
C ALA A 109 44.57 -3.17 -2.09
N PRO A 110 45.00 -4.12 -2.94
CA PRO A 110 45.61 -3.78 -4.21
C PRO A 110 44.64 -3.01 -5.13
N VAL A 111 45.16 -1.96 -5.77
CA VAL A 111 44.40 -1.11 -6.70
C VAL A 111 44.01 -1.91 -7.93
N THR A 112 44.98 -2.61 -8.52
CA THR A 112 44.79 -3.46 -9.71
C THR A 112 44.66 -4.92 -9.34
N PHE A 113 43.73 -5.63 -9.97
CA PHE A 113 43.59 -7.07 -9.80
C PHE A 113 44.58 -7.82 -10.70
N ARG A 114 45.50 -8.60 -10.11
CA ARG A 114 46.53 -9.34 -10.87
C ARG A 114 45.94 -10.59 -11.55
N LEU A 115 46.44 -10.93 -12.74
CA LEU A 115 46.04 -12.16 -13.45
C LEU A 115 46.62 -13.42 -12.81
N ALA A 116 47.86 -13.33 -12.33
CA ALA A 116 48.55 -14.39 -11.61
C ALA A 116 48.03 -14.51 -10.17
N PRO A 117 48.11 -15.71 -9.55
CA PRO A 117 47.74 -15.90 -8.16
C PRO A 117 48.60 -15.03 -7.24
N PRO A 118 48.00 -14.23 -6.32
CA PRO A 118 48.75 -13.39 -5.40
C PRO A 118 49.40 -14.22 -4.27
N ASP A 119 50.45 -13.66 -3.67
CA ASP A 119 51.08 -14.20 -2.47
C ASP A 119 50.14 -14.14 -1.25
N GLY A 120 50.51 -14.83 -0.16
CA GLY A 120 49.68 -14.94 1.04
C GLY A 120 49.25 -13.60 1.63
N PHE A 121 50.17 -12.62 1.67
CA PHE A 121 49.86 -11.29 2.20
C PHE A 121 48.85 -10.55 1.33
N THR A 122 49.09 -10.47 0.01
CA THR A 122 48.15 -9.82 -0.91
C THR A 122 46.80 -10.54 -0.95
N ALA A 123 46.79 -11.87 -0.86
CA ALA A 123 45.56 -12.68 -0.81
C ALA A 123 44.71 -12.34 0.43
N GLU A 124 45.34 -12.14 1.58
CA GLU A 124 44.66 -11.71 2.80
C GLU A 124 44.04 -10.32 2.66
N GLN A 125 44.77 -9.35 2.10
CA GLN A 125 44.22 -8.02 1.85
C GLN A 125 43.03 -8.06 0.88
N ILE A 126 43.12 -8.89 -0.16
CA ILE A 126 42.01 -9.10 -1.10
C ILE A 126 40.78 -9.67 -0.38
N PHE A 127 40.97 -10.68 0.45
CA PHE A 127 39.88 -11.31 1.21
C PHE A 127 39.21 -10.35 2.19
N LEU A 128 39.99 -9.59 2.97
CA LEU A 128 39.45 -8.65 3.95
C LEU A 128 38.62 -7.55 3.29
N ASP A 129 39.09 -7.02 2.17
CA ASP A 129 38.35 -6.00 1.42
C ASP A 129 37.09 -6.57 0.75
N PHE A 130 37.18 -7.78 0.18
CA PHE A 130 36.02 -8.50 -0.33
C PHE A 130 34.97 -8.70 0.77
N LYS A 131 35.38 -9.16 1.96
CA LYS A 131 34.50 -9.41 3.10
C LYS A 131 33.73 -8.16 3.52
N LYS A 132 34.40 -7.00 3.64
CA LYS A 132 33.73 -5.72 3.94
C LYS A 132 32.68 -5.35 2.89
N ASN A 133 33.00 -5.52 1.61
CA ASN A 133 32.04 -5.24 0.53
C ASN A 133 30.85 -6.22 0.57
N PHE A 134 31.10 -7.49 0.89
CA PHE A 134 30.07 -8.52 1.01
C PHE A 134 29.13 -8.23 2.19
N GLU A 135 29.65 -7.92 3.37
CA GLU A 135 28.84 -7.55 4.55
C GLU A 135 27.98 -6.31 4.26
N ALA A 136 28.56 -5.28 3.62
CA ALA A 136 27.80 -4.10 3.21
C ALA A 136 26.71 -4.43 2.19
N PHE A 137 26.96 -5.39 1.29
CA PHE A 137 25.95 -5.90 0.37
C PHE A 137 24.83 -6.62 1.12
N GLU A 138 25.14 -7.55 2.03
CA GLU A 138 24.15 -8.28 2.83
C GLU A 138 23.29 -7.34 3.67
N GLN A 139 23.90 -6.35 4.31
CA GLN A 139 23.17 -5.34 5.08
C GLN A 139 22.18 -4.56 4.21
N ARG A 140 22.59 -4.13 3.01
CA ARG A 140 21.68 -3.48 2.05
C ARG A 140 20.54 -4.40 1.63
N HIS A 141 20.84 -5.65 1.31
CA HIS A 141 19.85 -6.61 0.86
C HIS A 141 18.84 -6.94 1.99
N CYS A 142 19.31 -7.09 3.23
CA CYS A 142 18.46 -7.23 4.41
C CYS A 142 17.54 -6.02 4.60
N ARG A 143 18.04 -4.79 4.45
CA ARG A 143 17.21 -3.57 4.52
C ARG A 143 16.15 -3.54 3.41
N GLN A 144 16.51 -3.88 2.18
CA GLN A 144 15.56 -3.97 1.06
C GLN A 144 14.48 -5.01 1.31
N ARG A 145 14.87 -6.22 1.77
CA ARG A 145 13.93 -7.29 2.10
C ARG A 145 12.97 -6.87 3.21
N ARG A 146 13.45 -6.21 4.28
CA ARG A 146 12.60 -5.67 5.35
C ARG A 146 11.62 -4.63 4.81
N LYS A 147 12.07 -3.68 3.98
CA LYS A 147 11.22 -2.66 3.37
C LYS A 147 10.13 -3.28 2.50
N LEU A 148 10.47 -4.28 1.69
CA LEU A 148 9.51 -4.98 0.84
C LEU A 148 8.51 -5.80 1.66
N LEU A 149 8.96 -6.48 2.73
CA LEU A 149 8.07 -7.17 3.66
C LEU A 149 7.12 -6.21 4.36
N GLN A 150 7.62 -5.05 4.81
CA GLN A 150 6.80 -4.00 5.41
C GLN A 150 5.73 -3.50 4.44
N LEU A 151 6.09 -3.16 3.21
CA LEU A 151 5.14 -2.73 2.18
C LEU A 151 4.07 -3.80 1.89
N LYS A 152 4.45 -5.08 1.85
CA LYS A 152 3.49 -6.19 1.71
C LYS A 152 2.58 -6.31 2.92
N CYS A 153 3.12 -6.13 4.12
CA CYS A 153 2.36 -6.14 5.37
C CYS A 153 1.33 -5.01 5.38
N ASP A 154 1.76 -3.79 5.09
CA ASP A 154 0.91 -2.59 5.05
C ASP A 154 -0.19 -2.72 3.98
N HIS A 155 0.14 -3.27 2.82
CA HIS A 155 -0.83 -3.53 1.76
C HIS A 155 -1.87 -4.58 2.17
N SER A 156 -1.43 -5.68 2.79
CA SER A 156 -2.34 -6.72 3.30
C SER A 156 -3.22 -6.19 4.44
N PHE A 157 -2.69 -5.37 5.34
CA PHE A 157 -3.47 -4.75 6.42
C PHE A 157 -4.50 -3.77 5.88
N HIS A 158 -4.16 -2.94 4.88
CA HIS A 158 -5.13 -2.08 4.23
C HIS A 158 -6.26 -2.88 3.58
N ARG A 159 -5.93 -3.98 2.91
CA ARG A 159 -6.92 -4.87 2.31
C ARG A 159 -7.82 -5.52 3.37
N LEU A 160 -7.24 -6.08 4.43
CA LEU A 160 -7.99 -6.65 5.55
C LEU A 160 -8.89 -5.62 6.22
N PHE A 161 -8.39 -4.40 6.43
CA PHE A 161 -9.20 -3.31 7.00
C PHE A 161 -10.38 -2.94 6.10
N HIS A 162 -10.20 -2.97 4.78
CA HIS A 162 -11.30 -2.76 3.83
C HIS A 162 -12.33 -3.90 3.85
N GLU A 163 -11.88 -5.15 3.94
CA GLU A 163 -12.76 -6.34 4.00
C GLU A 163 -13.50 -6.46 5.34
N LEU A 164 -12.86 -6.08 6.45
CA LEU A 164 -13.43 -6.13 7.80
C LEU A 164 -14.22 -4.86 8.17
N ARG A 165 -14.18 -3.81 7.35
CA ARG A 165 -14.98 -2.62 7.60
C ARG A 165 -16.45 -3.04 7.55
N PRO A 166 -17.24 -2.84 8.62
CA PRO A 166 -18.67 -3.09 8.55
C PRO A 166 -19.21 -2.32 7.34
N PRO A 167 -20.12 -2.91 6.55
CA PRO A 167 -20.69 -2.23 5.40
C PRO A 167 -21.14 -0.85 5.87
N LYS A 168 -20.77 0.20 5.12
CA LYS A 168 -21.31 1.53 5.40
C LYS A 168 -22.81 1.33 5.50
N ARG A 169 -23.41 1.74 6.63
CA ARG A 169 -24.87 1.73 6.77
C ARG A 169 -25.40 2.27 5.45
N ASP A 170 -26.23 1.48 4.77
CA ASP A 170 -26.89 1.93 3.57
C ASP A 170 -27.40 3.32 3.90
N GLN A 171 -26.99 4.32 3.09
CA GLN A 171 -27.65 5.61 3.20
C GLN A 171 -29.12 5.27 3.09
N LEU A 172 -29.91 5.55 4.14
CA LEU A 172 -31.34 5.31 4.13
C LEU A 172 -31.82 5.81 2.78
N ASP A 173 -32.22 4.89 1.90
CA ASP A 173 -32.73 5.26 0.59
C ASP A 173 -33.91 6.17 0.87
N ILE A 174 -33.69 7.48 0.72
CA ILE A 174 -34.75 8.45 0.86
C ILE A 174 -35.67 8.13 -0.30
N LEU A 175 -36.78 7.46 0.00
CA LEU A 175 -37.73 7.06 -1.02
C LEU A 175 -38.50 8.32 -1.41
N TRP A 176 -38.04 8.98 -2.45
CA TRP A 176 -38.70 10.13 -3.03
C TRP A 176 -39.91 9.66 -3.83
N HIS A 177 -41.10 10.01 -3.38
CA HIS A 177 -42.27 9.94 -4.26
C HIS A 177 -42.35 11.23 -5.06
N THR A 178 -42.25 11.14 -6.39
CA THR A 178 -42.38 12.28 -7.31
C THR A 178 -43.79 12.32 -7.90
N LYS A 179 -44.54 13.40 -7.65
CA LYS A 179 -45.82 13.66 -8.31
C LYS A 179 -45.70 14.88 -9.22
N GLY A 180 -46.16 14.73 -10.46
CA GLY A 180 -46.18 15.79 -11.48
C GLY A 180 -47.54 16.49 -11.52
N TYR A 181 -47.54 17.81 -11.68
CA TYR A 181 -48.74 18.61 -11.91
C TYR A 181 -48.58 19.49 -13.16
N THR A 182 -49.69 19.69 -13.88
CA THR A 182 -49.78 20.62 -15.00
C THR A 182 -50.35 21.94 -14.52
N ILE A 183 -49.66 23.04 -14.81
CA ILE A 183 -50.15 24.39 -14.50
C ILE A 183 -51.26 24.76 -15.49
N LEU A 184 -52.46 25.02 -14.97
CA LEU A 184 -53.63 25.44 -15.76
C LEU A 184 -53.69 26.95 -15.93
N ALA A 185 -53.41 27.69 -14.86
CA ALA A 185 -53.45 29.14 -14.83
C ALA A 185 -52.51 29.68 -13.75
N VAL A 186 -52.04 30.91 -13.94
CA VAL A 186 -51.24 31.65 -12.98
C VAL A 186 -51.89 33.01 -12.77
N ASP A 187 -52.29 33.31 -11.54
CA ASP A 187 -52.76 34.64 -11.14
C ASP A 187 -51.61 35.42 -10.50
N LEU A 188 -51.14 36.42 -11.24
CA LEU A 188 -50.03 37.27 -10.83
C LEU A 188 -50.43 38.26 -9.73
N ALA A 189 -51.70 38.62 -9.62
CA ALA A 189 -52.18 39.61 -8.65
C ALA A 189 -52.27 39.01 -7.24
N THR A 190 -52.65 37.74 -7.15
CA THR A 190 -52.82 37.01 -5.89
C THR A 190 -51.68 36.04 -5.58
N HIS A 191 -50.71 35.92 -6.50
CA HIS A 191 -49.59 34.99 -6.42
C HIS A 191 -49.99 33.50 -6.40
N GLN A 192 -51.06 33.16 -7.12
CA GLN A 192 -51.65 31.82 -7.15
C GLN A 192 -51.34 31.04 -8.42
N ILE A 193 -51.08 29.74 -8.28
CA ILE A 193 -50.96 28.80 -9.39
C ILE A 193 -52.07 27.76 -9.29
N HIS A 194 -52.86 27.63 -10.36
CA HIS A 194 -53.86 26.59 -10.50
C HIS A 194 -53.27 25.37 -11.18
N VAL A 195 -53.53 24.19 -10.62
CA VAL A 195 -53.03 22.91 -11.14
C VAL A 195 -54.17 21.99 -11.58
N ASP A 196 -53.85 21.04 -12.47
CA ASP A 196 -54.78 20.10 -13.08
C ASP A 196 -55.35 19.04 -12.13
N GLN A 197 -54.71 18.83 -10.98
CA GLN A 197 -55.08 17.80 -10.01
C GLN A 197 -55.02 18.32 -8.59
N PRO A 198 -55.82 17.75 -7.67
CA PRO A 198 -55.81 18.19 -6.30
C PRO A 198 -54.48 17.92 -5.60
N VAL A 199 -54.06 18.90 -4.79
CA VAL A 199 -52.85 18.84 -3.97
C VAL A 199 -53.23 18.38 -2.57
N ASN A 200 -52.90 17.14 -2.25
CA ASN A 200 -53.13 16.55 -0.93
C ASN A 200 -51.79 16.46 -0.18
N ASP A 201 -51.76 16.81 1.11
CA ASP A 201 -50.59 16.79 2.01
C ASP A 201 -49.38 17.65 1.59
N LEU A 202 -49.24 18.83 2.20
CA LEU A 202 -48.07 19.70 2.06
C LEU A 202 -46.92 19.37 3.02
N THR A 203 -47.20 18.66 4.11
CA THR A 203 -46.27 18.51 5.22
C THR A 203 -45.05 17.67 4.81
N GLY A 204 -43.87 18.29 4.83
CA GLY A 204 -42.59 17.63 4.51
C GLY A 204 -42.33 17.46 3.01
N CYS A 205 -43.03 18.22 2.16
CA CYS A 205 -42.88 18.20 0.73
C CYS A 205 -41.96 19.32 0.24
N ALA A 206 -41.05 19.00 -0.69
CA ALA A 206 -40.31 19.99 -1.45
C ALA A 206 -40.94 20.15 -2.85
N TRP A 207 -41.16 21.40 -3.25
CA TRP A 207 -41.78 21.75 -4.53
C TRP A 207 -40.73 22.27 -5.49
N PHE A 208 -40.80 21.85 -6.75
CA PHE A 208 -39.87 22.29 -7.78
C PHE A 208 -40.61 22.74 -9.04
N ILE A 209 -40.19 23.87 -9.60
CA ILE A 209 -40.62 24.38 -10.91
C ILE A 209 -39.36 24.43 -11.78
N ASN A 210 -39.34 23.69 -12.90
CA ASN A 210 -38.17 23.59 -13.78
C ASN A 210 -36.86 23.27 -13.02
N ASN A 211 -36.92 22.30 -12.09
CA ASN A 211 -35.85 21.90 -11.17
C ASN A 211 -35.37 22.99 -10.19
N THR A 212 -36.04 24.13 -10.09
CA THR A 212 -35.76 25.15 -9.08
C THR A 212 -36.72 24.96 -7.91
N GLN A 213 -36.18 24.82 -6.69
CA GLN A 213 -37.00 24.64 -5.50
C GLN A 213 -37.77 25.93 -5.20
N VAL A 214 -39.06 25.78 -4.90
CA VAL A 214 -39.97 26.86 -4.56
C VAL A 214 -40.63 26.60 -3.22
N GLU A 215 -40.87 27.66 -2.45
CA GLU A 215 -41.60 27.60 -1.18
C GLU A 215 -43.08 27.86 -1.44
N VAL A 216 -43.92 26.89 -1.07
CA VAL A 216 -45.38 26.99 -1.09
C VAL A 216 -45.83 27.36 0.31
N GLU A 217 -46.55 28.47 0.44
CA GLU A 217 -47.05 28.96 1.73
C GLU A 217 -48.29 28.18 2.15
N THR A 218 -49.26 28.12 1.25
CA THR A 218 -50.55 27.46 1.44
C THR A 218 -50.96 26.75 0.17
N ALA A 219 -51.65 25.62 0.32
CA ALA A 219 -52.30 24.93 -0.78
C ALA A 219 -53.78 24.75 -0.46
N MET A 220 -54.61 25.24 -1.36
CA MET A 220 -56.01 24.88 -1.44
C MET A 220 -56.16 23.78 -2.50
N VAL A 221 -57.31 23.11 -2.51
CA VAL A 221 -57.56 21.86 -3.25
C VAL A 221 -56.91 21.86 -4.64
N THR A 222 -57.03 22.92 -5.44
CA THR A 222 -56.41 23.04 -6.78
C THR A 222 -55.55 24.29 -6.96
N CYS A 223 -55.20 25.00 -5.88
CA CYS A 223 -54.47 26.27 -5.93
C CYS A 223 -53.26 26.25 -4.98
N LEU A 224 -52.12 26.74 -5.43
CA LEU A 224 -50.90 26.89 -4.65
C LEU A 224 -50.54 28.38 -4.51
N ASP A 225 -50.35 28.84 -3.27
CA ASP A 225 -49.88 30.19 -2.94
C ASP A 225 -48.36 30.19 -2.69
N PHE A 226 -47.64 31.17 -3.24
CA PHE A 226 -46.19 31.28 -3.14
C PHE A 226 -45.76 32.61 -2.53
N THR A 227 -44.80 32.58 -1.59
CA THR A 227 -44.31 33.79 -0.90
C THR A 227 -43.39 34.66 -1.75
N THR A 228 -42.50 34.07 -2.57
CA THR A 228 -41.30 34.82 -3.01
C THR A 228 -40.87 34.63 -4.47
N PHE A 229 -41.58 33.84 -5.28
CA PHE A 229 -40.99 33.31 -6.52
C PHE A 229 -41.54 33.83 -7.87
N LEU A 230 -42.57 34.69 -7.86
CA LEU A 230 -43.23 35.09 -9.12
C LEU A 230 -42.45 36.05 -10.02
N ILE A 231 -41.37 36.64 -9.52
CA ILE A 231 -40.48 37.50 -10.32
C ILE A 231 -39.75 36.68 -11.40
N MET A 232 -39.51 35.38 -11.18
CA MET A 232 -38.82 34.50 -12.13
C MET A 232 -39.76 33.94 -13.23
N LEU A 233 -41.06 33.79 -12.94
CA LEU A 233 -42.05 33.24 -13.88
C LEU A 233 -42.44 34.22 -15.00
N ASN A 234 -42.28 35.53 -14.78
CA ASN A 234 -42.47 36.55 -15.82
C ASN A 234 -41.52 36.41 -17.02
N GLN A 235 -40.42 35.65 -16.90
CA GLN A 235 -39.55 35.32 -18.03
C GLN A 235 -39.99 34.06 -18.79
N VAL A 236 -40.85 33.22 -18.21
CA VAL A 236 -41.27 31.93 -18.78
C VAL A 236 -42.60 32.06 -19.55
N THR A 237 -43.45 33.03 -19.20
CA THR A 237 -44.78 33.24 -19.78
C THR A 237 -44.79 33.82 -21.21
N CYS A 238 -43.63 34.13 -21.81
CA CYS A 238 -43.56 34.67 -23.18
C CYS A 238 -43.54 33.59 -24.29
N CYS A 239 -43.43 32.30 -23.96
CA CYS A 239 -43.31 31.23 -24.95
C CYS A 239 -44.45 30.21 -24.81
N SER A 240 -45.15 29.96 -25.92
CA SER A 240 -46.33 29.10 -26.07
C SER A 240 -46.24 27.76 -25.31
N ALA A 241 -47.35 27.37 -24.66
CA ALA A 241 -47.70 26.01 -24.23
C ALA A 241 -46.54 25.16 -23.67
N THR A 242 -45.71 25.74 -22.81
CA THR A 242 -44.65 24.97 -22.13
C THR A 242 -45.29 24.26 -20.95
N THR A 243 -45.42 22.93 -21.04
CA THR A 243 -45.82 22.09 -19.90
C THR A 243 -44.76 22.20 -18.81
N ILE A 244 -45.05 23.01 -17.79
CA ILE A 244 -44.19 23.16 -16.62
C ILE A 244 -44.54 22.02 -15.66
N PHE A 245 -43.55 21.16 -15.38
CA PHE A 245 -43.70 20.08 -14.41
C PHE A 245 -43.40 20.60 -13.01
N LEU A 246 -44.44 20.69 -12.19
CA LEU A 246 -44.29 20.79 -10.75
C LEU A 246 -43.92 19.41 -10.19
N LYS A 247 -42.74 19.26 -9.62
CA LYS A 247 -42.35 18.01 -8.92
C LYS A 247 -42.54 18.20 -7.42
N LEU A 248 -43.34 17.32 -6.84
CA LEU A 248 -43.45 17.17 -5.39
C LEU A 248 -42.49 16.09 -4.93
N HIS A 249 -41.65 16.37 -3.94
CA HIS A 249 -40.76 15.40 -3.33
C HIS A 249 -41.16 15.22 -1.85
N LYS A 250 -41.77 14.08 -1.50
CA LYS A 250 -42.12 13.74 -0.10
C LYS A 250 -41.09 12.75 0.45
N CYS A 251 -40.43 13.11 1.55
CA CYS A 251 -39.53 12.21 2.27
C CYS A 251 -40.35 11.29 3.17
N ILE A 252 -40.39 10.00 2.84
CA ILE A 252 -41.03 8.99 3.69
C ILE A 252 -39.95 8.43 4.63
N LYS A 253 -39.96 8.87 5.88
CA LYS A 253 -39.22 8.17 6.94
C LYS A 253 -39.97 6.88 7.26
N ARG A 254 -39.36 5.73 6.98
CA ARG A 254 -39.79 4.45 7.56
C ARG A 254 -39.32 4.36 9.00
#